data_AF-A0A6A4Z4K3-F1
#
_entry.id   AF-A0A6A4Z4K3-F1
#
_cell.length_a   1.000
_cell.length_b   1.000
_cell.length_c   1.000
_cell.angle_alpha   90.00
_cell.angle_beta   90.00
_cell.angle_gamma   90.00
#
_symmetry.space_group_name_H-M   'P 1'
#
loop_
_entity.id
_entity.type
_entity.pdbx_description
1 polymer ?
#
loop_
_entity_poly.entity_id
_entity_poly.type
_entity_poly.pdbx_seq_one_letter_code
_entity_poly.pdbx_strand_id
1 'polypeptide(L)'
;MVLRYVDIRTFIELIDDDADLDELRLSTREDREVDLLLAQLENFDTVTLALQRDTMSLYDVRILFDAVMEDYPQAAHYLSRSANIVQQPNFENGVCKIQNPLSGQMSVGESESVGGLRVAPLEAAVADKHETYAERALKRQRRVPSEGKFLDCRFIVPTSNICERFFSATKRAIGDHRCGLLPKNFESQMFLYANADMWGMDDVQKIMQANET
;
A
#
# COMPACT_ATOMS: atom_id res chain seq x y z
N MET A 1 -20.82 -8.40 -10.73
CA MET A 1 -22.24 -8.83 -10.69
C MET A 1 -23.17 -7.64 -10.88
N VAL A 2 -23.02 -6.58 -10.09
CA VAL A 2 -23.76 -5.29 -10.24
C VAL A 2 -23.58 -4.66 -11.62
N LEU A 3 -22.34 -4.41 -12.07
CA LEU A 3 -22.05 -3.89 -13.41
C LEU A 3 -22.72 -4.73 -14.50
N ARG A 4 -22.55 -6.05 -14.43
CA ARG A 4 -23.18 -7.00 -15.36
C ARG A 4 -24.70 -6.85 -15.37
N TYR A 5 -25.34 -6.68 -14.22
CA TYR A 5 -26.79 -6.47 -14.14
C TYR A 5 -27.19 -5.18 -14.85
N VAL A 6 -26.50 -4.07 -14.59
CA VAL A 6 -26.76 -2.77 -15.24
C VAL A 6 -26.60 -2.88 -16.76
N ASP A 7 -25.57 -3.57 -17.25
CA ASP A 7 -25.32 -3.79 -18.68
C ASP A 7 -26.43 -4.60 -19.36
N ILE A 8 -27.03 -5.57 -18.65
CA ILE A 8 -28.06 -6.46 -19.20
C ILE A 8 -29.50 -5.97 -18.93
N ARG A 9 -29.69 -4.99 -18.04
CA ARG A 9 -31.02 -4.50 -17.59
C ARG A 9 -31.92 -4.12 -18.75
N THR A 10 -31.39 -3.38 -19.73
CA THR A 10 -32.13 -2.97 -20.93
C THR A 10 -32.57 -4.14 -21.81
N PHE A 11 -31.81 -5.24 -21.80
CA PHE A 11 -32.19 -6.47 -22.51
C PHE A 11 -33.24 -7.27 -21.74
N ILE A 12 -33.19 -7.25 -20.40
CA ILE A 12 -34.21 -7.87 -19.55
C ILE A 12 -35.56 -7.20 -19.77
N GLU A 13 -35.60 -5.86 -19.86
CA GLU A 13 -36.83 -5.09 -20.15
C GLU A 13 -37.49 -5.45 -21.49
N LEU A 14 -36.72 -5.93 -22.47
CA LEU A 14 -37.21 -6.31 -23.80
C LEU A 14 -37.83 -7.71 -23.87
N ILE A 15 -37.71 -8.51 -22.81
CA ILE A 15 -38.29 -9.86 -22.73
C ILE A 15 -39.68 -9.72 -22.12
N ASP A 16 -40.70 -9.49 -22.96
CA ASP A 16 -42.05 -9.08 -22.51
C ASP A 16 -42.97 -10.25 -22.08
N ASP A 17 -42.56 -11.51 -22.30
CA ASP A 17 -43.44 -12.69 -22.23
C ASP A 17 -42.87 -13.86 -21.39
N ASP A 18 -42.23 -13.58 -20.26
CA ASP A 18 -41.75 -14.65 -19.36
C ASP A 18 -42.16 -14.36 -17.90
N ALA A 19 -43.23 -15.03 -17.47
CA ALA A 19 -43.79 -14.89 -16.13
C ALA A 19 -42.80 -15.30 -15.02
N ASP A 20 -41.87 -16.21 -15.32
CA ASP A 20 -40.83 -16.63 -14.36
C ASP A 20 -39.77 -15.53 -14.19
N LEU A 21 -39.54 -14.71 -15.24
CA LEU A 21 -38.63 -13.56 -15.17
C LEU A 21 -39.26 -12.34 -14.49
N ASP A 22 -40.57 -12.14 -14.60
CA ASP A 22 -41.27 -11.03 -13.94
C ASP A 22 -41.13 -11.06 -12.42
N GLU A 23 -41.12 -12.25 -11.81
CA GLU A 23 -40.86 -12.41 -10.37
C GLU A 23 -39.41 -12.10 -9.97
N LEU A 24 -38.47 -12.16 -10.92
CA LEU A 24 -37.03 -11.92 -10.70
C LEU A 24 -36.59 -10.51 -11.09
N ARG A 25 -37.47 -9.70 -11.68
CA ARG A 25 -37.18 -8.30 -12.04
C ARG A 25 -37.09 -7.44 -10.78
N LEU A 26 -36.05 -6.63 -10.71
CA LEU A 26 -35.96 -5.61 -9.68
C LEU A 26 -37.05 -4.56 -9.90
N SER A 27 -37.58 -4.04 -8.80
CA SER A 27 -38.42 -2.85 -8.87
C SER A 27 -37.60 -1.63 -9.30
N THR A 28 -38.28 -0.60 -9.82
CA THR A 28 -37.64 0.67 -10.18
C THR A 28 -36.89 1.32 -9.00
N ARG A 29 -37.31 1.05 -7.76
CA ARG A 29 -36.59 1.52 -6.57
C ARG A 29 -35.27 0.77 -6.41
N GLU A 30 -35.29 -0.55 -6.50
CA GLU A 30 -34.11 -1.39 -6.39
C GLU A 30 -33.12 -1.15 -7.54
N ASP A 31 -33.61 -0.88 -8.76
CA ASP A 31 -32.75 -0.45 -9.87
C ASP A 31 -31.97 0.83 -9.57
N ARG A 32 -32.61 1.81 -8.94
CA ARG A 32 -31.93 3.04 -8.51
C ARG A 32 -30.92 2.76 -7.40
N GLU A 33 -31.22 1.86 -6.48
CA GLU A 33 -30.28 1.43 -5.44
C GLU A 33 -29.07 0.71 -6.05
N VAL A 34 -29.28 -0.10 -7.09
CA VAL A 34 -28.22 -0.75 -7.87
C VAL A 34 -27.34 0.26 -8.60
N ASP A 35 -27.92 1.29 -9.23
CA ASP A 35 -27.16 2.34 -9.90
C ASP A 35 -26.31 3.14 -8.89
N LEU A 36 -26.87 3.46 -7.72
CA LEU A 36 -26.13 4.10 -6.63
C LEU A 36 -25.00 3.22 -6.12
N LEU A 37 -25.25 1.92 -5.94
CA LEU A 37 -24.24 0.96 -5.52
C LEU A 37 -23.13 0.83 -6.56
N LEU A 38 -23.45 0.84 -7.86
CA LEU A 38 -22.45 0.80 -8.92
C LEU A 38 -21.52 2.00 -8.84
N ALA A 39 -22.05 3.21 -8.68
CA ALA A 39 -21.25 4.42 -8.52
C ALA A 39 -20.32 4.36 -7.29
N GLN A 40 -20.80 3.80 -6.17
CA GLN A 40 -19.95 3.57 -5.00
C GLN A 40 -18.82 2.57 -5.29
N LEU A 41 -19.14 1.45 -5.96
CA LEU A 41 -18.15 0.44 -6.34
C LEU A 41 -17.11 0.99 -7.32
N GLU A 42 -17.49 1.88 -8.24
CA GLU A 42 -16.56 2.57 -9.13
C GLU A 42 -15.58 3.45 -8.34
N ASN A 43 -16.06 4.21 -7.36
CA ASN A 43 -15.18 4.98 -6.47
C ASN A 43 -14.20 4.07 -5.73
N PHE A 44 -14.67 2.96 -5.15
CA PHE A 44 -13.78 1.97 -4.52
C PHE A 44 -12.77 1.37 -5.49
N ASP A 45 -13.17 1.08 -6.73
CA ASP A 45 -12.28 0.56 -7.77
C ASP A 45 -11.16 1.55 -8.11
N THR A 46 -11.46 2.85 -8.21
CA THR A 46 -10.41 3.86 -8.42
C THR A 46 -9.39 3.89 -7.28
N VAL A 47 -9.85 3.73 -6.04
CA VAL A 47 -8.98 3.68 -4.85
C VAL A 47 -8.14 2.40 -4.86
N THR A 48 -8.73 1.23 -5.08
CA THR A 48 -7.99 -0.04 -5.10
C THR A 48 -6.96 -0.09 -6.24
N LEU A 49 -7.28 0.46 -7.41
CA LEU A 49 -6.33 0.61 -8.51
C LEU A 49 -5.19 1.59 -8.18
N ALA A 50 -5.50 2.72 -7.53
CA ALA A 50 -4.48 3.64 -7.06
C ALA A 50 -3.55 2.97 -6.03
N LEU A 51 -4.14 2.15 -5.14
CA LEU A 51 -3.42 1.38 -4.13
C LEU A 51 -2.46 0.35 -4.74
N GLN A 52 -2.70 -0.12 -5.96
CA GLN A 52 -1.85 -1.11 -6.63
C GLN A 52 -0.60 -0.51 -7.30
N ARG A 53 -0.43 0.81 -7.31
CA ARG A 53 0.72 1.49 -7.93
C ARG A 53 2.01 1.25 -7.16
N ASP A 54 3.10 0.97 -7.88
CA ASP A 54 4.42 0.68 -7.29
C ASP A 54 5.09 1.88 -6.60
N THR A 55 4.64 3.10 -6.90
CA THR A 55 5.24 4.34 -6.42
C THR A 55 4.56 4.91 -5.17
N MET A 56 3.65 4.16 -4.56
CA MET A 56 2.79 4.70 -3.50
C MET A 56 3.47 4.62 -2.13
N SER A 57 3.54 5.75 -1.44
CA SER A 57 4.04 5.80 -0.07
C SER A 57 2.98 5.38 0.94
N LEU A 58 3.41 5.02 2.16
CA LEU A 58 2.48 4.74 3.26
C LEU A 58 1.61 5.95 3.60
N TYR A 59 2.17 7.16 3.45
CA TYR A 59 1.45 8.41 3.60
C TYR A 59 0.34 8.59 2.54
N ASP A 60 0.60 8.27 1.28
CA ASP A 60 -0.41 8.38 0.21
C ASP A 60 -1.58 7.41 0.44
N VAL A 61 -1.30 6.19 0.91
CA VAL A 61 -2.36 5.25 1.34
C VAL A 61 -3.21 5.86 2.43
N ARG A 62 -2.59 6.53 3.40
CA ARG A 62 -3.30 7.15 4.50
C ARG A 62 -4.24 8.25 4.01
N ILE A 63 -3.83 9.05 3.02
CA ILE A 63 -4.70 10.04 2.38
C ILE A 63 -5.92 9.36 1.74
N LEU A 64 -5.71 8.30 0.97
CA LEU A 64 -6.80 7.58 0.30
C LEU A 64 -7.76 6.95 1.31
N PHE A 65 -7.24 6.34 2.37
CA PHE A 65 -8.06 5.76 3.44
C PHE A 65 -8.84 6.81 4.21
N ASP A 66 -8.22 7.95 4.51
CA ASP A 66 -8.89 9.03 5.22
C ASP A 66 -10.02 9.63 4.36
N ALA A 67 -9.83 9.76 3.04
CA ALA A 67 -10.90 10.16 2.10
C ALA A 67 -12.03 9.13 2.02
N VAL A 68 -11.71 7.83 1.94
CA VAL A 68 -12.74 6.77 1.96
C VAL A 68 -13.54 6.78 3.26
N MET A 69 -12.89 7.05 4.40
CA MET A 69 -13.60 7.12 5.69
C MET A 69 -14.48 8.37 5.83
N GLU A 70 -14.15 9.45 5.12
CA GLU A 70 -14.98 10.66 5.08
C GLU A 70 -16.32 10.37 4.36
N ASP A 71 -16.26 9.68 3.22
CA ASP A 71 -17.44 9.30 2.45
C ASP A 71 -18.18 8.09 3.05
N TYR A 72 -17.44 7.15 3.65
CA TYR A 72 -17.94 5.88 4.18
C TYR A 72 -17.45 5.64 5.61
N PRO A 73 -18.06 6.27 6.63
CA PRO A 73 -17.62 6.18 8.02
C PRO A 73 -17.50 4.75 8.57
N GLN A 74 -18.31 3.82 8.07
CA GLN A 74 -18.26 2.39 8.40
C GLN A 74 -16.92 1.73 8.05
N ALA A 75 -16.19 2.26 7.06
CA ALA A 75 -14.89 1.76 6.67
C ALA A 75 -13.83 2.00 7.75
N ALA A 76 -14.06 2.92 8.69
CA ALA A 76 -13.13 3.23 9.78
C ALA A 76 -12.81 2.02 10.66
N HIS A 77 -13.73 1.04 10.76
CA HIS A 77 -13.49 -0.20 11.47
C HIS A 77 -12.24 -0.96 10.95
N TYR A 78 -11.96 -0.86 9.64
CA TYR A 78 -10.85 -1.54 8.99
C TYR A 78 -9.72 -0.58 8.59
N LEU A 79 -10.07 0.66 8.20
CA LEU A 79 -9.12 1.59 7.61
C LEU A 79 -8.55 2.60 8.60
N SER A 80 -9.11 2.75 9.81
CA SER A 80 -8.60 3.70 10.80
C SER A 80 -7.15 3.41 11.19
N ARG A 81 -6.41 4.45 11.59
CA ARG A 81 -5.06 4.35 12.18
C ARG A 81 -5.04 3.50 13.45
N SER A 82 -6.20 3.36 14.11
CA SER A 82 -6.41 2.56 15.31
C SER A 82 -7.28 1.33 15.05
N ALA A 83 -7.46 0.92 13.79
CA ALA A 83 -8.20 -0.30 13.47
C ALA A 83 -7.48 -1.51 14.09
N ASN A 84 -8.25 -2.52 14.53
CA ASN A 84 -7.69 -3.69 15.23
C ASN A 84 -6.70 -4.50 14.37
N ILE A 85 -6.76 -4.33 13.04
CA ILE A 85 -5.84 -4.98 12.11
C ILE A 85 -4.43 -4.36 12.17
N VAL A 86 -4.31 -3.09 12.58
CA VAL A 86 -3.06 -2.33 12.64
C VAL A 86 -2.23 -2.80 13.83
N GLN A 87 -1.12 -3.49 13.56
CA GLN A 87 -0.29 -4.09 14.61
C GLN A 87 0.55 -3.05 15.37
N GLN A 88 1.05 -2.03 14.67
CA GLN A 88 1.94 -1.02 15.26
C GLN A 88 1.51 0.40 14.86
N PRO A 89 0.41 0.93 15.43
CA PRO A 89 -0.13 2.24 15.06
C PRO A 89 0.88 3.39 15.20
N ASN A 90 1.67 3.40 16.28
CA ASN A 90 2.67 4.44 16.51
C ASN A 90 3.78 4.42 15.46
N PHE A 91 4.20 3.24 15.03
CA PHE A 91 5.24 3.08 14.02
C PHE A 91 4.74 3.56 12.66
N GLU A 92 3.57 3.07 12.22
CA GLU A 92 2.97 3.47 10.94
C GLU A 92 2.72 4.98 10.86
N ASN A 93 2.18 5.58 11.93
CA ASN A 93 1.98 7.03 12.02
C ASN A 93 3.31 7.80 12.02
N GLY A 94 4.32 7.29 12.72
CA GLY A 94 5.66 7.84 12.71
C GLY A 94 6.27 7.84 11.31
N VAL A 95 6.18 6.72 10.58
CA VAL A 95 6.65 6.60 9.19
C VAL A 95 5.92 7.58 8.27
N CYS A 96 4.58 7.69 8.37
CA CYS A 96 3.80 8.66 7.60
C CYS A 96 4.31 10.10 7.81
N LYS A 97 4.62 10.47 9.06
CA LYS A 97 5.16 11.80 9.40
C LYS A 97 6.60 12.00 8.94
N ILE A 98 7.40 10.94 8.80
CA ILE A 98 8.73 11.01 8.16
C ILE A 98 8.58 11.22 6.65
N GLN A 99 7.69 10.46 6.00
CA GLN A 99 7.47 10.52 4.55
C GLN A 99 6.91 11.88 4.10
N ASN A 100 6.07 12.52 4.93
CA ASN A 100 5.66 13.89 4.72
C ASN A 100 5.78 14.73 6.00
N PRO A 101 6.87 15.51 6.17
CA PRO A 101 7.11 16.35 7.35
C PRO A 101 6.05 17.43 7.61
N LEU A 102 5.23 17.77 6.62
CA LEU A 102 4.13 18.73 6.77
C LEU A 102 2.91 18.13 7.51
N SER A 103 2.88 16.81 7.71
CA SER A 103 1.77 16.09 8.36
C SER A 103 1.65 16.33 9.86
N GLY A 104 2.56 17.11 10.45
CA GLY A 104 2.53 17.52 11.85
C GLY A 104 3.66 16.94 12.69
N GLN A 105 3.63 17.27 13.99
CA GLN A 105 4.66 16.83 14.92
C GLN A 105 4.44 15.38 15.37
N MET A 106 5.53 14.65 15.57
CA MET A 106 5.49 13.31 16.13
C MET A 106 5.19 13.36 17.63
N SER A 107 4.33 12.45 18.09
CA SER A 107 4.15 12.19 19.51
C SER A 107 5.39 11.48 20.08
N VAL A 108 5.48 11.42 21.40
CA VAL A 108 6.59 10.72 22.08
C VAL A 108 6.61 9.23 21.68
N GLY A 109 5.45 8.56 21.71
CA GLY A 109 5.32 7.15 21.35
C GLY A 109 5.65 6.86 19.88
N GLU A 110 5.27 7.76 18.96
CA GLU A 110 5.66 7.64 17.54
C GLU A 110 7.18 7.78 17.40
N SER A 111 7.77 8.82 17.99
CA SER A 111 9.22 9.09 17.95
C SER A 111 10.08 7.97 18.53
N GLU A 112 9.60 7.29 19.58
CA GLU A 112 10.25 6.11 20.15
C GLU A 112 10.14 4.91 19.22
N SER A 113 8.97 4.68 18.61
CA SER A 113 8.76 3.56 17.70
C SER A 113 9.59 3.64 16.42
N VAL A 114 9.84 4.86 15.89
CA VAL A 114 10.70 5.08 14.72
C VAL A 114 12.17 5.34 15.10
N GLY A 115 12.57 5.04 16.34
CA GLY A 115 13.93 5.28 16.83
C GLY A 115 15.02 4.62 15.98
N GLY A 116 14.76 3.42 15.46
CA GLY A 116 15.68 2.69 14.57
C GLY A 116 15.82 3.29 13.16
N LEU A 117 14.93 4.19 12.77
CA LEU A 117 14.97 4.91 11.48
C LEU A 117 15.72 6.24 11.59
N ARG A 118 16.28 6.57 12.76
CA ARG A 118 17.09 7.77 12.92
C ARG A 118 18.38 7.64 12.13
N VAL A 119 18.75 8.69 11.42
CA VAL A 119 20.09 8.77 10.83
C VAL A 119 21.06 8.79 12.01
N ALA A 120 21.90 7.77 12.13
CA ALA A 120 23.06 7.86 13.01
C ALA A 120 23.78 9.16 12.64
N PRO A 121 24.18 10.01 13.60
CA PRO A 121 25.01 11.14 13.27
C PRO A 121 26.18 10.55 12.48
N LEU A 122 26.24 10.83 11.17
CA LEU A 122 27.48 10.70 10.40
C LEU A 122 28.47 11.37 11.33
N GLU A 123 29.50 10.67 11.82
CA GLU A 123 30.42 11.24 12.80
C GLU A 123 30.87 12.59 12.25
N ALA A 124 30.21 13.64 12.72
CA ALA A 124 30.69 14.96 12.59
C ALA A 124 31.92 14.83 13.46
N ALA A 125 33.08 14.76 12.82
CA ALA A 125 34.30 15.21 13.43
C ALA A 125 34.00 16.64 13.90
N VAL A 126 33.41 16.77 15.09
CA VAL A 126 33.20 18.03 15.76
C VAL A 126 34.58 18.36 16.31
N ALA A 127 35.43 18.82 15.41
CA ALA A 127 36.43 19.80 15.80
C ALA A 127 35.65 20.90 16.51
N ASP A 128 35.96 21.06 17.79
CA ASP A 128 35.40 22.02 18.72
C ASP A 128 35.58 23.44 18.14
N LYS A 129 34.66 23.86 17.28
CA LYS A 129 34.57 25.22 16.76
C LYS A 129 33.64 25.96 17.69
N HIS A 130 34.22 26.84 18.49
CA HIS A 130 33.54 27.73 19.41
C HIS A 130 32.52 28.59 18.64
N GLU A 131 31.25 28.16 18.60
CA GLU A 131 30.19 28.89 17.87
C GLU A 131 29.88 30.22 18.56
N THR A 132 29.85 31.29 17.77
CA THR A 132 29.52 32.64 18.25
C THR A 132 28.04 32.78 18.59
N TYR A 133 27.69 33.77 19.42
CA TYR A 133 26.31 33.99 19.88
C TYR A 133 25.33 34.22 18.70
N ALA A 134 25.77 34.91 17.65
CA ALA A 134 24.97 35.17 16.45
C ALA A 134 24.66 33.87 15.68
N GLU A 135 25.63 32.97 15.55
CA GLU A 135 25.43 31.67 14.90
C GLU A 135 24.44 30.80 15.69
N ARG A 136 24.49 30.87 17.03
CA ARG A 136 23.55 30.18 17.92
C ARG A 136 22.11 30.72 17.81
N ALA A 137 21.97 32.04 17.68
CA ALA A 137 20.67 32.70 17.51
C ALA A 137 20.06 32.39 16.14
N LEU A 138 20.86 32.43 15.07
CA LEU A 138 20.42 32.10 13.71
C LEU A 138 20.08 30.61 13.56
N LYS A 139 20.84 29.69 14.17
CA LYS A 139 20.50 28.26 14.21
C LYS A 139 19.19 27.97 14.95
N ARG A 140 18.85 28.72 16.00
CA ARG A 140 17.56 28.59 16.69
C ARG A 140 16.39 28.98 15.79
N GLN A 141 16.57 30.03 14.99
CA GLN A 141 15.53 30.54 14.10
C GLN A 141 15.39 29.72 12.80
N ARG A 142 16.49 29.09 12.34
CA ARG A 142 16.53 28.20 11.17
C ARG A 142 16.22 26.74 11.47
N ARG A 143 15.63 26.41 12.63
CA ARG A 143 15.05 25.06 12.85
C ARG A 143 13.83 24.89 11.95
N VAL A 144 14.08 24.70 10.65
CA VAL A 144 13.17 24.01 9.75
C VAL A 144 12.88 22.64 10.38
N PRO A 145 11.64 22.13 10.36
CA PRO A 145 11.30 20.82 10.89
C PRO A 145 12.11 19.71 10.18
N SER A 146 13.27 19.38 10.76
CA SER A 146 14.01 18.13 10.62
C SER A 146 14.03 17.46 9.24
N GLU A 147 14.71 18.05 8.26
CA GLU A 147 15.13 17.35 7.04
C GLU A 147 16.32 16.38 7.26
N GLY A 148 16.77 16.15 8.51
CA GLY A 148 17.98 15.35 8.77
C GLY A 148 17.98 14.55 10.07
N LYS A 149 16.81 14.22 10.64
CA LYS A 149 16.74 13.36 11.85
C LYS A 149 16.49 11.89 11.54
N PHE A 150 15.76 11.61 10.46
CA PHE A 150 15.31 10.28 10.09
C PHE A 150 15.74 9.96 8.66
N LEU A 151 15.95 8.68 8.38
CA LEU A 151 16.21 8.16 7.05
C LEU A 151 15.04 8.52 6.13
N ASP A 152 15.33 8.63 4.84
CA ASP A 152 14.28 8.70 3.84
C ASP A 152 13.48 7.38 3.86
N CYS A 153 12.27 7.42 4.43
CA CYS A 153 11.44 6.24 4.62
C CYS A 153 10.60 5.89 3.40
N ARG A 154 10.88 6.43 2.21
CA ARG A 154 10.19 6.06 0.97
C ARG A 154 10.32 4.58 0.58
N PHE A 155 11.35 3.89 1.10
CA PHE A 155 11.49 2.44 0.95
C PHE A 155 10.48 1.64 1.79
N ILE A 156 9.86 2.25 2.81
CA ILE A 156 8.79 1.63 3.59
C ILE A 156 7.48 1.83 2.84
N VAL A 157 7.15 0.82 2.06
CA VAL A 157 5.95 0.76 1.22
C VAL A 157 4.82 0.00 1.92
N PRO A 158 3.56 0.23 1.53
CA PRO A 158 2.42 -0.54 2.01
C PRO A 158 2.56 -2.01 1.59
N THR A 159 2.85 -2.88 2.55
CA THR A 159 3.18 -4.29 2.30
C THR A 159 2.00 -5.11 1.78
N SER A 160 0.76 -4.76 2.14
CA SER A 160 -0.44 -5.53 1.75
C SER A 160 -0.55 -5.70 0.24
N ASN A 161 -0.37 -4.62 -0.53
CA ASN A 161 -0.65 -4.62 -1.96
C ASN A 161 0.43 -5.34 -2.75
N ILE A 162 1.69 -5.23 -2.31
CA ILE A 162 2.81 -5.98 -2.87
C ILE A 162 2.61 -7.48 -2.60
N CYS A 163 2.24 -7.83 -1.37
CA CYS A 163 1.93 -9.21 -1.00
C CYS A 163 0.75 -9.77 -1.81
N GLU A 164 -0.34 -9.03 -1.99
CA GLU A 164 -1.50 -9.48 -2.78
C GLU A 164 -1.15 -9.71 -4.25
N ARG A 165 -0.37 -8.82 -4.86
CA ARG A 165 0.14 -9.01 -6.23
C ARG A 165 1.05 -10.22 -6.32
N PHE A 166 1.95 -10.37 -5.34
CA PHE A 166 2.81 -11.54 -5.24
C PHE A 166 1.97 -12.81 -5.15
N PHE A 167 1.03 -12.91 -4.20
CA PHE A 167 0.16 -14.08 -4.05
C PHE A 167 -0.72 -14.35 -5.27
N SER A 168 -1.13 -13.31 -6.00
CA SER A 168 -1.84 -13.47 -7.28
C SER A 168 -0.95 -14.08 -8.36
N ALA A 169 0.31 -13.65 -8.46
CA ALA A 169 1.30 -14.25 -9.34
C ALA A 169 1.61 -15.70 -8.93
N THR A 170 1.77 -15.95 -7.63
CA THR A 170 1.94 -17.27 -7.01
C THR A 170 0.78 -18.20 -7.39
N LYS A 171 -0.47 -17.73 -7.27
CA LYS A 171 -1.66 -18.49 -7.67
C LYS A 171 -1.67 -18.81 -9.17
N ARG A 172 -1.25 -17.88 -10.02
CA ARG A 172 -1.13 -18.13 -11.47
C ARG A 172 -0.01 -19.13 -11.79
N ALA A 173 1.08 -19.10 -11.03
CA ALA A 173 2.20 -20.01 -11.19
C ALA A 173 1.86 -21.45 -10.74
N ILE A 174 0.96 -21.61 -9.77
CA ILE A 174 0.36 -22.90 -9.40
C ILE A 174 -0.77 -23.21 -10.37
N GLY A 175 -0.42 -23.72 -11.56
CA GLY A 175 -1.39 -24.29 -12.50
C GLY A 175 -1.50 -25.81 -12.36
N ASP A 176 -2.50 -26.41 -13.00
CA ASP A 176 -2.76 -27.86 -12.97
C ASP A 176 -1.53 -28.71 -13.34
N HIS A 177 -0.70 -28.22 -14.26
CA HIS A 177 0.53 -28.88 -14.70
C HIS A 177 1.71 -28.73 -13.74
N ARG A 178 1.59 -27.90 -12.70
CA ARG A 178 2.64 -27.61 -11.70
C ARG A 178 2.28 -28.11 -10.30
N CYS A 179 1.17 -28.83 -10.15
CA CYS A 179 0.75 -29.46 -8.89
C CYS A 179 1.75 -30.50 -8.34
N GLY A 180 2.66 -31.01 -9.16
CA GLY A 180 3.74 -31.93 -8.75
C GLY A 180 5.01 -31.23 -8.25
N LEU A 181 5.05 -29.89 -8.23
CA LEU A 181 6.23 -29.15 -7.79
C LEU A 181 6.34 -29.19 -6.26
N LEU A 182 7.52 -29.56 -5.74
CA LEU A 182 7.76 -29.52 -4.30
C LEU A 182 7.66 -28.08 -3.78
N PRO A 183 7.09 -27.84 -2.58
CA PRO A 183 6.95 -26.50 -2.00
C PRO A 183 8.24 -25.69 -1.99
N LYS A 184 9.38 -26.34 -1.66
CA LYS A 184 10.71 -25.69 -1.66
C LYS A 184 11.12 -25.17 -3.04
N ASN A 185 10.86 -25.93 -4.09
CA ASN A 185 11.21 -25.55 -5.46
C ASN A 185 10.29 -24.42 -5.94
N PHE A 186 9.02 -24.48 -5.55
CA PHE A 186 8.06 -23.42 -5.80
C PHE A 186 8.46 -22.10 -5.14
N GLU A 187 8.76 -22.14 -3.85
CA GLU A 187 9.22 -20.99 -3.09
C GLU A 187 10.48 -20.37 -3.70
N SER A 188 11.46 -21.20 -4.08
CA SER A 188 12.69 -20.75 -4.74
C SER A 188 12.41 -20.05 -6.08
N GLN A 189 11.50 -20.59 -6.90
CA GLN A 189 11.10 -19.97 -8.17
C GLN A 189 10.37 -18.65 -7.97
N MET A 190 9.43 -18.60 -7.02
CA MET A 190 8.69 -17.37 -6.72
C MET A 190 9.58 -16.29 -6.10
N PHE A 191 10.55 -16.69 -5.26
CA PHE A 191 11.57 -15.79 -4.74
C PHE A 191 12.39 -15.16 -5.87
N LEU A 192 12.89 -15.97 -6.81
CA LEU A 192 13.62 -15.44 -7.97
C LEU A 192 12.73 -14.54 -8.83
N TYR A 193 11.47 -14.90 -9.05
CA TYR A 193 10.51 -14.10 -9.81
C TYR A 193 10.24 -12.74 -9.17
N ALA A 194 10.02 -12.70 -7.85
CA ALA A 194 9.74 -11.45 -7.13
C ALA A 194 10.92 -10.48 -7.13
N ASN A 195 12.14 -11.01 -7.27
CA ASN A 195 13.39 -10.27 -7.21
C ASN A 195 14.09 -10.23 -8.58
N ALA A 196 13.35 -10.34 -9.68
CA ALA A 196 13.89 -10.47 -11.04
C ALA A 196 14.76 -9.26 -11.47
N ASP A 197 14.63 -8.13 -10.81
CA ASP A 197 15.43 -6.92 -10.99
C ASP A 197 16.80 -6.99 -10.30
N MET A 198 16.99 -7.93 -9.36
CA MET A 198 18.22 -8.07 -8.57
C MET A 198 19.20 -9.13 -9.10
N TRP A 199 18.86 -9.83 -10.19
CA TRP A 199 19.74 -10.83 -10.78
C TRP A 199 19.61 -10.88 -12.30
N GLY A 200 20.74 -11.13 -12.98
CA GLY A 200 20.79 -11.28 -14.43
C GLY A 200 21.39 -12.61 -14.87
N MET A 201 21.44 -12.82 -16.19
CA MET A 201 22.07 -14.00 -16.78
C MET A 201 23.55 -14.13 -16.41
N ASP A 202 24.25 -12.99 -16.27
CA ASP A 202 25.66 -12.94 -15.87
C ASP A 202 25.87 -13.47 -14.44
N ASP A 203 24.95 -13.17 -13.52
CA ASP A 203 25.03 -13.63 -12.14
C ASP A 203 24.74 -15.13 -12.04
N VAL A 204 23.76 -15.61 -12.81
CA VAL A 204 23.47 -17.05 -12.93
C VAL A 204 24.69 -17.79 -13.49
N GLN A 205 25.31 -17.25 -14.54
CA GLN A 205 26.49 -17.87 -15.16
C GLN A 205 27.66 -17.97 -14.17
N LYS A 206 27.93 -16.91 -13.39
CA LYS A 206 28.98 -16.94 -12.35
C LYS A 206 28.71 -18.02 -11.30
N ILE A 207 27.47 -18.16 -10.85
CA ILE A 207 27.09 -19.16 -9.84
C ILE A 207 27.22 -20.58 -10.41
N MET A 208 26.81 -20.81 -11.66
CA MET A 208 26.94 -22.11 -12.30
C MET A 208 28.41 -22.53 -12.44
N GLN A 209 29.28 -21.61 -12.85
CA GLN A 209 30.72 -21.87 -12.96
C GLN A 209 31.38 -22.15 -11.60
N ALA A 210 30.95 -21.46 -10.53
CA ALA A 210 31.46 -21.68 -9.18
C ALA A 210 31.05 -23.04 -8.57
N ASN A 211 29.94 -23.62 -9.02
CA ASN A 211 29.45 -24.92 -8.55
C ASN A 211 30.04 -26.12 -9.33
N GLU A 212 30.75 -25.87 -10.42
CA GLU A 212 31.43 -26.90 -11.24
C GLU A 212 32.87 -27.19 -10.79
N THR A 213 33.43 -26.38 -9.87
CA THR A 213 34.73 -26.57 -9.19
C THR A 213 34.57 -27.15 -7.80
#